data_AF-A0A8H8TQI1-F1
#
_entry.id   AF-A0A8H8TQI1-F1
#
_cell.length_a   1.000
_cell.length_b   1.000
_cell.length_c   1.000
_cell.angle_alpha   90.00
_cell.angle_beta   90.00
_cell.angle_gamma   90.00
#
_symmetry.space_group_name_H-M   'P 1'
#
loop_
_entity.id
_entity.type
_entity.pdbx_description
1 polymer ?
#
loop_
_entity_poly.entity_id
_entity_poly.type
_entity_poly.pdbx_seq_one_letter_code
_entity_poly.pdbx_strand_id
1 'polypeptide(L)'
;MPFCISALIATLITLACTLVGAQSLPELTPRQLAVHQLVNASRILAYQGIADDSLGHISVRDPLAPDTSYLVTGGSSSAAHVTPADIAIVRINDSVITSAALSDYGPPLRPAEIFIHSSIYQRFPNTTVSSVAFYRSEQLLPWSLYNTNTSSLTSSSVTAADLTAFFAATSGTAFMGPHPAPVFDVFDAEPSTTSVAVDNTVKGFGLAQKFGPANASVQTINQTDGFRPLVLMRNDGATVVGTTVPETVYRFVQAAKSARVQYHASSFASVSGSAPQFLPDQATKTTDQYLPSWLLWMSQIEPSINADSTRSPELWKGDGTTSPASAHSSASKRRALV
;
A
#
# COMPACT_ATOMS: atom_id res chain seq x y z
N MET A 1 -19.26 -17.42 -62.58
CA MET A 1 -19.14 -18.17 -61.32
C MET A 1 -18.47 -17.33 -60.23
N PRO A 2 -19.20 -16.46 -59.47
CA PRO A 2 -18.62 -15.75 -58.33
C PRO A 2 -19.43 -15.92 -57.02
N PHE A 3 -20.25 -16.97 -56.86
CA PHE A 3 -21.16 -17.10 -55.72
C PHE A 3 -20.68 -18.01 -54.56
N CYS A 4 -19.55 -18.72 -54.69
CA CYS A 4 -19.09 -19.65 -53.64
C CYS A 4 -18.14 -19.06 -52.59
N ILE A 5 -17.56 -17.87 -52.81
CA ILE A 5 -16.52 -17.33 -51.89
C ILE A 5 -17.15 -16.49 -50.76
N SER A 6 -18.21 -15.73 -51.03
CA SER A 6 -18.84 -14.86 -50.03
C SER A 6 -19.60 -15.62 -48.92
N ALA A 7 -20.15 -16.80 -49.23
CA ALA A 7 -20.81 -17.63 -48.23
C ALA A 7 -19.81 -18.29 -47.26
N LEU A 8 -18.62 -18.65 -47.73
CA LEU A 8 -17.58 -19.26 -46.90
C LEU A 8 -16.98 -18.25 -45.91
N ILE A 9 -16.75 -17.01 -46.35
CA ILE A 9 -16.22 -15.92 -45.51
C ILE A 9 -17.24 -15.48 -44.46
N ALA A 10 -18.52 -15.36 -44.82
CA ALA A 10 -19.58 -15.01 -43.87
C ALA A 10 -19.75 -16.08 -42.77
N THR A 11 -19.58 -17.37 -43.11
CA THR A 11 -19.70 -18.49 -42.16
C THR A 11 -18.46 -18.62 -41.26
N LEU A 12 -17.26 -18.29 -41.76
CA LEU A 12 -16.03 -18.23 -40.95
C LEU A 12 -16.04 -17.05 -39.97
N ILE A 13 -16.63 -15.90 -40.32
CA ILE A 13 -16.74 -14.74 -39.43
C ILE A 13 -17.80 -14.97 -38.33
N THR A 14 -18.93 -15.61 -38.63
CA THR A 14 -19.91 -15.98 -37.60
C THR A 14 -19.40 -17.09 -36.69
N LEU A 15 -18.61 -18.06 -37.19
CA LEU A 15 -18.01 -19.08 -36.34
C LEU A 15 -16.86 -18.52 -35.47
N ALA A 16 -16.09 -17.55 -35.98
CA ALA A 16 -15.08 -16.83 -35.18
C ALA A 16 -15.71 -15.95 -34.08
N CYS A 17 -16.91 -15.39 -34.31
CA CYS A 17 -17.65 -14.66 -33.26
C CYS A 17 -18.24 -15.57 -32.18
N THR A 18 -18.41 -16.87 -32.43
CA THR A 18 -18.88 -17.84 -31.41
C THR A 18 -17.77 -18.51 -30.61
N LEU A 19 -16.50 -18.31 -30.99
CA LEU A 19 -15.33 -18.92 -30.34
C LEU A 19 -14.52 -17.96 -29.46
N VAL A 20 -14.86 -16.66 -29.46
CA VAL A 20 -14.55 -15.81 -28.32
C VAL A 20 -15.60 -16.11 -27.26
N GLY A 21 -15.44 -17.26 -26.59
CA GLY A 21 -16.14 -17.47 -25.32
C GLY A 21 -15.86 -16.23 -24.50
N ALA A 22 -16.91 -15.51 -24.10
CA ALA A 22 -16.78 -14.47 -23.10
C ALA A 22 -16.11 -15.14 -21.91
N GLN A 23 -14.81 -14.89 -21.71
CA GLN A 23 -14.15 -15.25 -20.47
C GLN A 23 -14.86 -14.39 -19.42
N SER A 24 -15.89 -14.96 -18.79
CA SER A 24 -16.43 -14.40 -17.57
C SER A 24 -15.30 -14.47 -16.57
N LEU A 25 -14.61 -13.35 -16.36
CA LEU A 25 -13.68 -13.24 -15.26
C LEU A 25 -14.44 -13.62 -13.98
N PRO A 26 -13.83 -14.41 -13.08
CA PRO A 26 -14.46 -14.69 -11.79
C PRO A 26 -14.86 -13.37 -11.14
N GLU A 27 -16.11 -13.26 -10.71
CA GLU A 27 -16.51 -12.11 -9.92
C GLU A 27 -15.78 -12.24 -8.58
N LEU A 28 -14.93 -11.26 -8.24
CA LEU A 28 -14.23 -11.24 -6.96
C LEU A 28 -15.12 -10.52 -5.95
N THR A 29 -15.29 -11.11 -4.76
CA THR A 29 -15.88 -10.37 -3.64
C THR A 29 -15.02 -9.14 -3.30
N PRO A 30 -15.57 -8.11 -2.62
CA PRO A 30 -14.78 -6.96 -2.18
C PRO A 30 -13.53 -7.34 -1.39
N ARG A 31 -13.62 -8.39 -0.55
CA ARG A 31 -12.48 -8.91 0.22
C ARG A 31 -11.45 -9.59 -0.69
N GLN A 32 -11.88 -10.43 -1.64
CA GLN A 32 -10.96 -11.06 -2.60
C GLN A 32 -10.21 -10.02 -3.46
N LEU A 33 -10.90 -8.93 -3.85
CA LEU A 33 -10.24 -7.82 -4.54
C LEU A 33 -9.17 -7.16 -3.65
N ALA A 34 -9.46 -6.92 -2.38
CA ALA A 34 -8.51 -6.35 -1.43
C ALA A 34 -7.32 -7.30 -1.17
N VAL A 35 -7.56 -8.61 -1.07
CA VAL A 35 -6.52 -9.64 -0.98
C VAL A 35 -5.60 -9.58 -2.19
N HIS A 36 -6.14 -9.59 -3.41
CA HIS A 36 -5.33 -9.48 -4.63
C HIS A 36 -4.54 -8.17 -4.69
N GLN A 37 -5.14 -7.06 -4.24
CA GLN A 37 -4.43 -5.78 -4.15
C GLN A 37 -3.25 -5.81 -3.17
N LEU A 38 -3.39 -6.44 -2.00
CA LEU A 38 -2.28 -6.58 -1.04
C LEU A 38 -1.16 -7.48 -1.58
N VAL A 39 -1.52 -8.59 -2.22
CA VAL A 39 -0.56 -9.49 -2.88
C VAL A 39 0.24 -8.71 -3.93
N ASN A 40 -0.45 -8.00 -4.82
CA ASN A 40 0.19 -7.19 -5.85
C ASN A 40 1.07 -6.09 -5.24
N ALA A 41 0.57 -5.39 -4.22
CA ALA A 41 1.32 -4.33 -3.56
C ALA A 41 2.61 -4.84 -2.91
N SER A 42 2.56 -5.98 -2.21
CA SER A 42 3.74 -6.61 -1.63
C SER A 42 4.78 -6.96 -2.69
N ARG A 43 4.35 -7.56 -3.81
CA ARG A 43 5.26 -7.92 -4.91
C ARG A 43 5.82 -6.71 -5.65
N ILE A 44 5.02 -5.65 -5.81
CA ILE A 44 5.49 -4.38 -6.37
C ILE A 44 6.56 -3.77 -5.46
N LEU A 45 6.34 -3.74 -4.14
CA LEU A 45 7.32 -3.19 -3.20
C LEU A 45 8.63 -3.98 -3.26
N ALA A 46 8.58 -5.30 -3.35
CA ALA A 46 9.78 -6.13 -3.56
C ALA A 46 10.47 -5.81 -4.90
N TYR A 47 9.71 -5.73 -6.00
CA TYR A 47 10.27 -5.43 -7.32
C TYR A 47 10.90 -4.02 -7.38
N GLN A 48 10.34 -3.05 -6.65
CA GLN A 48 10.82 -1.66 -6.64
C GLN A 48 12.01 -1.41 -5.70
N GLY A 49 12.57 -2.44 -5.06
CA GLY A 49 13.72 -2.28 -4.19
C GLY A 49 13.37 -1.81 -2.77
N ILE A 50 12.13 -2.05 -2.31
CA ILE A 50 11.63 -1.62 -0.98
C ILE A 50 11.57 -2.78 0.01
N ALA A 51 11.28 -4.01 -0.45
CA ALA A 51 10.91 -5.16 0.37
C ALA A 51 11.70 -6.44 0.01
N ASP A 52 12.98 -6.26 -0.33
CA ASP A 52 13.71 -7.17 -1.20
C ASP A 52 14.12 -8.46 -0.45
N ASP A 53 14.61 -8.31 0.78
CA ASP A 53 15.07 -9.42 1.64
C ASP A 53 14.59 -9.31 3.10
N SER A 54 13.82 -8.26 3.43
CA SER A 54 13.32 -8.06 4.80
C SER A 54 11.86 -8.50 4.93
N LEU A 55 11.57 -9.23 6.01
CA LEU A 55 10.19 -9.43 6.41
C LEU A 55 9.60 -8.07 6.79
N GLY A 56 8.44 -7.77 6.23
CA GLY A 56 7.67 -6.55 6.41
C GLY A 56 6.24 -6.80 5.94
N HIS A 57 5.37 -5.81 6.04
CA HIS A 57 3.96 -6.05 5.78
C HIS A 57 3.21 -4.81 5.34
N ILE A 58 2.23 -5.06 4.46
CA ILE A 58 1.23 -4.09 4.02
C ILE A 58 -0.16 -4.57 4.40
N SER A 59 -1.01 -3.61 4.75
CA SER A 59 -2.38 -3.84 5.19
C SER A 59 -3.35 -2.89 4.54
N VAL A 60 -4.63 -3.25 4.59
CA VAL A 60 -5.76 -2.37 4.25
C VAL A 60 -6.92 -2.66 5.18
N ARG A 61 -7.71 -1.66 5.57
CA ARG A 61 -8.98 -1.88 6.29
C ARG A 61 -9.85 -2.87 5.53
N ASP A 62 -10.53 -3.76 6.26
CA ASP A 62 -11.37 -4.78 5.65
C ASP A 62 -12.57 -4.10 4.98
N PRO A 63 -12.78 -4.26 3.67
CA PRO A 63 -13.89 -3.60 2.98
C PRO A 63 -15.27 -4.01 3.51
N LEU A 64 -15.37 -5.13 4.23
CA LEU A 64 -16.62 -5.58 4.84
C LEU A 64 -16.85 -5.05 6.25
N ALA A 65 -15.81 -4.57 6.94
CA ALA A 65 -15.90 -4.07 8.30
C ALA A 65 -14.76 -3.08 8.63
N PRO A 66 -14.69 -1.94 7.92
CA PRO A 66 -13.49 -1.09 7.88
C PRO A 66 -13.14 -0.45 9.23
N ASP A 67 -14.11 -0.31 10.14
CA ASP A 67 -13.91 0.29 11.47
C ASP A 67 -13.43 -0.72 12.52
N THR A 68 -13.57 -2.03 12.26
CA THR A 68 -13.31 -3.07 13.26
C THR A 68 -12.24 -4.07 12.86
N SER A 69 -11.98 -4.25 11.56
CA SER A 69 -10.97 -5.20 11.06
C SER A 69 -10.16 -4.65 9.89
N TYR A 70 -9.00 -5.27 9.66
CA TYR A 70 -8.14 -5.04 8.52
C TYR A 70 -7.55 -6.35 7.99
N LEU A 71 -7.14 -6.32 6.74
CA LEU A 71 -6.38 -7.37 6.06
C LEU A 71 -4.90 -7.02 6.11
N VAL A 72 -4.02 -7.99 6.31
CA VAL A 72 -2.56 -7.77 6.34
C VAL A 72 -1.81 -8.95 5.74
N THR A 73 -0.72 -8.68 5.03
CA THR A 73 0.24 -9.71 4.63
C THR A 73 0.91 -10.31 5.86
N GLY A 74 0.75 -11.60 6.10
CA GLY A 74 1.39 -12.36 7.18
C GLY A 74 2.18 -13.54 6.63
N GLY A 75 2.31 -14.59 7.44
CA GLY A 75 3.04 -15.79 7.03
C GLY A 75 4.56 -15.64 7.12
N SER A 76 5.27 -16.49 6.39
CA SER A 76 6.74 -16.52 6.32
C SER A 76 7.28 -16.27 4.91
N SER A 77 6.40 -15.97 3.95
CA SER A 77 6.75 -15.69 2.56
C SER A 77 7.46 -14.34 2.46
N SER A 78 8.51 -14.24 1.65
CA SER A 78 9.08 -12.93 1.32
C SER A 78 8.08 -12.12 0.48
N ALA A 79 8.24 -10.80 0.47
CA ALA A 79 7.26 -9.91 -0.17
C ALA A 79 7.03 -10.22 -1.65
N ALA A 80 8.05 -10.74 -2.37
CA ALA A 80 7.98 -11.18 -3.76
C ALA A 80 7.16 -12.47 -3.98
N HIS A 81 6.95 -13.27 -2.93
CA HIS A 81 6.29 -14.58 -2.98
C HIS A 81 4.97 -14.64 -2.21
N VAL A 82 4.52 -13.52 -1.63
CA VAL A 82 3.20 -13.45 -0.98
C VAL A 82 2.10 -13.91 -1.94
N THR A 83 1.19 -14.72 -1.43
CA THR A 83 0.01 -15.27 -2.11
C THR A 83 -1.27 -14.91 -1.36
N PRO A 84 -2.46 -15.13 -1.95
CA PRO A 84 -3.72 -14.95 -1.23
C PRO A 84 -3.83 -15.72 0.10
N ALA A 85 -3.18 -16.88 0.21
CA ALA A 85 -3.14 -17.67 1.45
C ALA A 85 -2.35 -16.99 2.58
N ASP A 86 -1.50 -16.02 2.27
CA ASP A 86 -0.68 -15.29 3.26
C ASP A 86 -1.42 -14.09 3.86
N ILE A 87 -2.68 -13.82 3.46
CA ILE A 87 -3.43 -12.65 3.95
C ILE A 87 -4.27 -13.02 5.18
N ALA A 88 -4.02 -12.35 6.29
CA ALA A 88 -4.73 -12.52 7.56
C ALA A 88 -5.79 -11.43 7.76
N ILE A 89 -6.90 -11.78 8.43
CA ILE A 89 -7.87 -10.81 8.95
C ILE A 89 -7.53 -10.54 10.42
N VAL A 90 -7.43 -9.26 10.78
CA VAL A 90 -7.04 -8.81 12.11
C VAL A 90 -8.07 -7.87 12.68
N ARG A 91 -8.43 -8.07 13.94
CA ARG A 91 -9.30 -7.16 14.67
C ARG A 91 -8.50 -5.96 15.18
N ILE A 92 -9.01 -4.75 14.94
CA ILE A 92 -8.28 -3.50 15.20
C ILE A 92 -8.03 -3.29 16.71
N ASN A 93 -9.00 -3.60 17.57
CA ASN A 93 -8.97 -3.18 18.97
C ASN A 93 -7.94 -3.91 19.85
N ASP A 94 -7.59 -5.15 19.53
CA ASP A 94 -6.67 -5.99 20.31
C ASP A 94 -5.60 -6.68 19.46
N SER A 95 -5.52 -6.28 18.19
CA SER A 95 -4.56 -6.79 17.21
C SER A 95 -4.66 -8.29 16.94
N VAL A 96 -5.74 -8.99 17.31
CA VAL A 96 -5.84 -10.46 17.18
C VAL A 96 -6.13 -10.88 15.74
N ILE A 97 -5.38 -11.87 15.23
CA ILE A 97 -5.72 -12.55 13.97
C ILE A 97 -6.97 -13.39 14.21
N THR A 98 -8.04 -13.11 13.47
CA THR A 98 -9.31 -13.83 13.60
C THR A 98 -9.42 -15.00 12.65
N SER A 99 -8.84 -14.89 11.45
CA SER A 99 -8.88 -15.93 10.40
C SER A 99 -7.90 -15.60 9.27
N ALA A 100 -7.73 -16.53 8.33
CA ALA A 100 -7.27 -16.18 6.99
C ALA A 100 -8.33 -15.34 6.25
N ALA A 101 -7.90 -14.57 5.25
CA ALA A 101 -8.79 -13.87 4.35
C ALA A 101 -9.30 -14.77 3.21
N LEU A 102 -8.53 -15.80 2.86
CA LEU A 102 -8.93 -16.86 1.95
C LEU A 102 -9.77 -17.91 2.71
N SER A 103 -10.94 -18.24 2.16
CA SER A 103 -11.83 -19.28 2.71
C SER A 103 -11.13 -20.63 2.79
N ASP A 104 -11.46 -21.45 3.79
CA ASP A 104 -10.92 -22.80 3.99
C ASP A 104 -9.41 -22.90 4.28
N TYR A 105 -8.73 -21.76 4.49
CA TYR A 105 -7.33 -21.70 4.92
C TYR A 105 -7.21 -21.39 6.43
N GLY A 106 -6.19 -21.99 7.06
CA GLY A 106 -5.81 -21.64 8.44
C GLY A 106 -5.19 -20.24 8.53
N PRO A 107 -5.28 -19.56 9.68
CA PRO A 107 -4.71 -18.23 9.84
C PRO A 107 -3.19 -18.23 9.59
N PRO A 108 -2.66 -17.29 8.78
CA PRO A 108 -1.23 -17.15 8.57
C PRO A 108 -0.46 -16.83 9.86
N LEU A 109 0.85 -17.03 9.84
CA LEU A 109 1.73 -16.63 10.95
C LEU A 109 1.56 -15.14 11.24
N ARG A 110 1.41 -14.80 12.52
CA ARG A 110 1.27 -13.43 13.00
C ARG A 110 2.62 -12.69 12.94
N PRO A 111 2.70 -11.53 12.24
CA PRO A 111 3.87 -10.66 12.38
C PRO A 111 3.97 -10.13 13.81
N ALA A 112 5.18 -10.12 14.39
CA ALA A 112 5.40 -9.53 15.71
C ALA A 112 4.98 -8.05 15.74
N GLU A 113 5.21 -7.35 14.62
CA GLU A 113 5.05 -5.91 14.44
C GLU A 113 3.61 -5.49 14.09
N ILE A 114 2.64 -6.39 14.27
CA ILE A 114 1.22 -6.14 13.97
C ILE A 114 0.64 -4.94 14.72
N PHE A 115 1.24 -4.56 15.85
CA PHE A 115 0.85 -3.39 16.63
C PHE A 115 1.09 -2.06 15.91
N ILE A 116 1.99 -2.01 14.91
CA ILE A 116 2.14 -0.85 14.00
C ILE A 116 0.79 -0.55 13.35
N HIS A 117 0.20 -1.56 12.73
CA HIS A 117 -1.04 -1.43 11.95
C HIS A 117 -2.24 -1.14 12.85
N SER A 118 -2.43 -1.96 13.89
CA SER A 118 -3.57 -1.82 14.79
C SER A 118 -3.59 -0.45 15.47
N SER A 119 -2.45 0.05 15.96
CA SER A 119 -2.40 1.33 16.66
C SER A 119 -2.66 2.53 15.74
N ILE A 120 -2.19 2.47 14.48
CA ILE A 120 -2.48 3.50 13.49
C ILE A 120 -3.96 3.49 13.10
N TYR A 121 -4.55 2.31 12.88
CA TYR A 121 -5.98 2.19 12.57
C TYR A 121 -6.90 2.55 13.73
N GLN A 122 -6.49 2.33 14.98
CA GLN A 122 -7.23 2.83 16.16
C GLN A 122 -7.19 4.35 16.26
N ARG A 123 -6.06 4.96 15.85
CA ARG A 123 -5.83 6.40 15.99
C ARG A 123 -6.57 7.23 14.94
N PHE A 124 -6.59 6.78 13.69
CA PHE A 124 -7.09 7.56 12.56
C PHE A 124 -8.30 6.91 11.90
N PRO A 125 -9.33 7.66 11.51
CA PRO A 125 -10.46 7.12 10.75
C PRO A 125 -10.04 6.65 9.35
N ASN A 126 -10.87 5.84 8.71
CA ASN A 126 -10.63 5.32 7.36
C ASN A 126 -10.45 6.42 6.29
N THR A 127 -11.05 7.59 6.48
CA THR A 127 -10.90 8.78 5.62
C THR A 127 -9.51 9.40 5.67
N THR A 128 -8.70 9.04 6.67
CA THR A 128 -7.32 9.54 6.84
C THR A 128 -6.31 8.42 6.61
N VAL A 129 -6.56 7.23 7.17
CA VAL A 129 -5.71 6.05 6.98
C VAL A 129 -6.58 4.83 6.71
N SER A 130 -6.42 4.28 5.50
CA SER A 130 -7.06 3.03 5.06
C SER A 130 -6.05 1.94 4.73
N SER A 131 -4.79 2.30 4.44
CA SER A 131 -3.69 1.37 4.20
C SER A 131 -2.42 1.82 4.91
N VAL A 132 -1.67 0.84 5.40
CA VAL A 132 -0.42 1.01 6.15
C VAL A 132 0.58 0.00 5.62
N ALA A 133 1.81 0.44 5.34
CA ALA A 133 2.93 -0.39 4.93
C ALA A 133 4.15 -0.12 5.81
N PHE A 134 4.79 -1.19 6.27
CA PHE A 134 6.04 -1.15 7.03
C PHE A 134 7.08 -2.07 6.39
N TYR A 135 8.24 -1.51 6.04
CA TYR A 135 9.37 -2.22 5.46
C TYR A 135 10.70 -1.58 5.85
N ARG A 136 11.78 -2.37 5.80
CA ARG A 136 13.14 -1.97 6.19
C ARG A 136 13.95 -1.44 5.00
N SER A 137 13.36 -0.49 4.28
CA SER A 137 13.97 0.10 3.08
C SER A 137 15.33 0.73 3.40
N GLU A 138 16.39 0.17 2.82
CA GLU A 138 17.78 0.59 3.02
C GLU A 138 18.00 2.08 2.72
N GLN A 139 17.21 2.66 1.81
CA GLN A 139 17.40 4.04 1.38
C GLN A 139 16.83 5.04 2.39
N LEU A 140 15.88 4.60 3.21
CA LEU A 140 15.30 5.40 4.30
C LEU A 140 16.04 5.20 5.63
N LEU A 141 16.70 4.05 5.83
CA LEU A 141 17.39 3.72 7.08
C LEU A 141 18.39 4.79 7.56
N PRO A 142 19.29 5.35 6.73
CA PRO A 142 20.26 6.37 7.18
C PRO A 142 19.60 7.57 7.87
N TRP A 143 18.42 7.95 7.41
CA TRP A 143 17.65 9.08 7.93
C TRP A 143 16.99 8.79 9.28
N SER A 144 16.82 7.51 9.63
CA SER A 144 16.26 7.09 10.92
C SER A 144 17.28 7.12 12.06
N LEU A 145 18.58 7.25 11.74
CA LEU A 145 19.67 7.10 12.72
C LEU A 145 20.05 8.40 13.44
N TYR A 146 19.50 9.53 12.99
CA TYR A 146 19.75 10.83 13.59
C TYR A 146 18.54 11.27 14.40
N ASN A 147 18.79 11.76 15.62
CA ASN A 147 17.75 12.39 16.41
C ASN A 147 17.41 13.75 15.79
N THR A 148 16.20 13.89 15.27
CA THR A 148 15.72 15.14 14.69
C THR A 148 14.81 15.86 15.68
N ASN A 149 15.40 16.68 16.55
CA ASN A 149 14.65 17.67 17.33
C ASN A 149 14.30 18.86 16.43
N THR A 150 13.43 18.62 15.45
CA THR A 150 13.17 19.54 14.33
C THR A 150 11.69 19.88 14.19
N SER A 151 10.93 19.78 15.28
CA SER A 151 9.47 20.00 15.28
C SER A 151 9.05 21.36 14.71
N SER A 152 9.92 22.37 14.73
CA SER A 152 9.69 23.68 14.13
C SER A 152 10.36 23.91 12.76
N LEU A 153 11.16 22.97 12.25
CA LEU A 153 11.83 23.14 10.95
C LEU A 153 10.84 22.91 9.81
N THR A 154 11.00 23.73 8.78
CA THR A 154 10.30 23.62 7.50
C THR A 154 11.30 23.62 6.35
N SER A 155 10.91 23.10 5.19
CA SER A 155 11.69 23.14 3.95
C SER A 155 12.23 24.53 3.60
N SER A 156 11.52 25.60 4.00
CA SER A 156 11.90 26.98 3.73
C SER A 156 13.00 27.54 4.65
N SER A 157 13.24 26.89 5.80
CA SER A 157 14.19 27.34 6.83
C SER A 157 15.40 26.42 6.99
N VAL A 158 15.60 25.46 6.08
CA VAL A 158 16.65 24.44 6.18
C VAL A 158 18.03 25.05 5.95
N THR A 159 18.97 24.73 6.83
CA THR A 159 20.39 25.08 6.70
C THR A 159 21.25 23.83 6.51
N ALA A 160 22.55 24.02 6.22
CA ALA A 160 23.48 22.89 6.07
C ALA A 160 23.60 22.03 7.35
N ALA A 161 23.30 22.60 8.53
CA ALA A 161 23.31 21.88 9.80
C ALA A 161 22.12 20.92 9.97
N ASP A 162 21.04 21.12 9.20
CA ASP A 162 19.78 20.39 9.35
C ASP A 162 19.69 19.18 8.40
N LEU A 163 20.73 18.92 7.61
CA LEU A 163 20.71 17.91 6.53
C LEU A 163 20.77 16.46 7.02
N THR A 164 20.70 16.24 8.33
CA THR A 164 20.48 14.92 8.94
C THR A 164 18.99 14.54 8.98
N ALA A 165 18.08 15.50 8.80
CA ALA A 165 16.65 15.26 8.69
C ALA A 165 16.22 14.97 7.24
N PHE A 166 15.20 14.12 7.07
CA PHE A 166 14.65 13.76 5.75
C PHE A 166 13.50 14.68 5.34
N PHE A 167 13.66 15.43 4.24
CA PHE A 167 12.70 16.39 3.71
C PHE A 167 12.16 15.97 2.35
N ALA A 168 11.09 16.63 1.88
CA ALA A 168 10.56 16.46 0.53
C ALA A 168 11.53 17.04 -0.52
N ALA A 169 12.48 16.24 -0.99
CA ALA A 169 13.47 16.65 -1.99
C ALA A 169 12.98 16.56 -3.44
N THR A 170 11.86 15.85 -3.69
CA THR A 170 11.32 15.66 -5.05
C THR A 170 9.81 15.88 -5.07
N SER A 171 9.25 16.16 -6.24
CA SER A 171 7.79 16.31 -6.39
C SER A 171 7.00 15.05 -6.01
N GLY A 172 7.64 13.87 -6.02
CA GLY A 172 7.03 12.61 -5.60
C GLY A 172 6.84 12.46 -4.09
N THR A 173 7.50 13.31 -3.29
CA THR A 173 7.39 13.35 -1.83
C THR A 173 6.63 14.57 -1.32
N ALA A 174 5.89 15.27 -2.20
CA ALA A 174 5.06 16.41 -1.83
C ALA A 174 4.00 16.10 -0.75
N PHE A 175 3.65 14.82 -0.56
CA PHE A 175 2.77 14.34 0.50
C PHE A 175 3.34 14.50 1.91
N MET A 176 4.66 14.65 2.06
CA MET A 176 5.29 14.80 3.38
C MET A 176 4.98 16.17 4.02
N GLY A 177 4.54 17.15 3.22
CA GLY A 177 4.42 18.53 3.67
C GLY A 177 5.79 19.22 3.74
N PRO A 178 5.88 20.38 4.39
CA PRO A 178 7.11 21.14 4.52
C PRO A 178 7.98 20.66 5.69
N HIS A 179 7.48 19.76 6.52
CA HIS A 179 8.17 19.28 7.70
C HIS A 179 8.98 18.02 7.39
N PRO A 180 10.11 17.81 8.09
CA PRO A 180 10.86 16.57 7.92
C PRO A 180 10.07 15.36 8.43
N ALA A 181 10.39 14.18 7.91
CA ALA A 181 9.81 12.93 8.41
C ALA A 181 10.15 12.75 9.90
N PRO A 182 9.15 12.54 10.77
CA PRO A 182 9.40 12.23 12.18
C PRO A 182 10.17 10.93 12.33
N VAL A 183 11.04 10.88 13.34
CA VAL A 183 11.70 9.65 13.79
C VAL A 183 11.00 9.14 15.05
N PHE A 184 10.56 7.89 15.01
CA PHE A 184 10.11 7.12 16.15
C PHE A 184 11.28 6.34 16.74
N ASP A 185 11.52 6.52 18.04
CA ASP A 185 12.49 5.75 18.81
C ASP A 185 11.74 4.84 19.79
N VAL A 186 11.88 3.54 19.58
CA VAL A 186 11.25 2.51 20.42
C VAL A 186 11.85 2.48 21.83
N PHE A 187 13.10 2.88 22.00
CA PHE A 187 13.77 2.94 23.30
C PHE A 187 13.32 4.15 24.11
N ASP A 188 12.80 5.21 23.47
CA ASP A 188 12.12 6.30 24.18
C ASP A 188 10.72 5.85 24.65
N ALA A 189 10.01 5.08 23.83
CA ALA A 189 8.67 4.58 24.17
C ALA A 189 8.69 3.50 25.26
N GLU A 190 9.71 2.64 25.26
CA GLU A 190 9.90 1.59 26.25
C GLU A 190 11.40 1.46 26.61
N PRO A 191 11.90 2.19 27.62
CA PRO A 191 13.33 2.25 27.94
C PRO A 191 14.01 0.91 28.30
N SER A 192 13.23 -0.10 28.70
CA SER A 192 13.74 -1.44 29.02
C SER A 192 13.67 -2.42 27.84
N THR A 193 13.19 -2.01 26.67
CA THR A 193 13.09 -2.90 25.50
C THR A 193 14.48 -3.35 25.04
N THR A 194 14.58 -4.62 24.64
CA THR A 194 15.77 -5.19 23.98
C THR A 194 15.56 -5.41 22.48
N SER A 195 14.38 -5.05 21.98
CA SER A 195 13.95 -5.24 20.60
C SER A 195 13.67 -3.90 19.94
N VAL A 196 14.11 -3.76 18.69
CA VAL A 196 13.77 -2.59 17.85
C VAL A 196 12.35 -2.67 17.29
N ALA A 197 11.73 -3.86 17.32
CA ALA A 197 10.42 -4.11 16.76
C ALA A 197 9.30 -3.50 17.62
N VAL A 198 8.23 -3.08 16.95
CA VAL A 198 6.99 -2.60 17.56
C VAL A 198 6.08 -3.80 17.88
N ASP A 199 6.47 -4.54 18.91
CA ASP A 199 5.91 -5.86 19.28
C ASP A 199 4.88 -5.82 20.42
N ASN A 200 4.46 -4.63 20.85
CA ASN A 200 3.43 -4.45 21.87
C ASN A 200 2.64 -3.14 21.68
N THR A 201 1.60 -2.97 22.50
CA THR A 201 0.68 -1.82 22.43
C THR A 201 1.32 -0.50 22.86
N VAL A 202 2.27 -0.50 23.79
CA VAL A 202 2.96 0.72 24.26
C VAL A 202 3.77 1.32 23.11
N LYS A 203 4.59 0.48 22.46
CA LYS A 203 5.38 0.86 21.29
C LYS A 203 4.48 1.28 20.12
N GLY A 204 3.40 0.52 19.87
CA GLY A 204 2.45 0.82 18.80
C GLY A 204 1.75 2.17 18.98
N PHE A 205 1.31 2.47 20.20
CA PHE A 205 0.72 3.76 20.56
C PHE A 205 1.73 4.90 20.35
N GLY A 206 2.96 4.75 20.84
CA GLY A 206 4.03 5.73 20.67
C GLY A 206 4.34 6.01 19.20
N LEU A 207 4.40 4.96 18.35
CA LEU A 207 4.58 5.11 16.91
C LEU A 207 3.42 5.88 16.28
N ALA A 208 2.18 5.50 16.59
CA ALA A 208 0.99 6.13 16.02
C ALA A 208 0.92 7.64 16.33
N GLN A 209 1.41 8.08 17.49
CA GLN A 209 1.47 9.51 17.84
C GLN A 209 2.38 10.32 16.90
N LYS A 210 3.43 9.72 16.33
CA LYS A 210 4.34 10.40 15.39
C LYS A 210 3.68 10.75 14.05
N PHE A 211 2.55 10.12 13.71
CA PHE A 211 1.74 10.45 12.54
C PHE A 211 0.89 11.73 12.73
N GLY A 212 0.88 12.33 13.92
CA GLY A 212 0.09 13.52 14.25
C GLY A 212 -1.05 13.24 15.24
N PRO A 213 -1.80 14.25 15.71
CA PRO A 213 -2.99 14.16 16.56
C PRO A 213 -4.07 13.24 16.00
N ALA A 214 -4.90 12.64 16.86
CA ALA A 214 -5.95 11.71 16.42
C ALA A 214 -7.02 12.37 15.52
N ASN A 215 -7.21 13.69 15.62
CA ASN A 215 -8.10 14.47 14.77
C ASN A 215 -7.40 15.09 13.54
N ALA A 216 -6.10 14.83 13.35
CA ALA A 216 -5.38 15.32 12.18
C ALA A 216 -5.92 14.62 10.92
N SER A 217 -6.09 15.40 9.85
CA SER A 217 -6.51 14.91 8.54
C SER A 217 -5.41 15.10 7.51
N VAL A 218 -5.53 14.49 6.33
CA VAL A 218 -4.57 14.68 5.23
C VAL A 218 -4.36 16.15 4.83
N GLN A 219 -5.32 17.04 5.13
CA GLN A 219 -5.23 18.48 4.87
C GLN A 219 -4.29 19.22 5.82
N THR A 220 -3.88 18.58 6.91
CA THR A 220 -3.06 19.19 7.95
C THR A 220 -1.56 18.97 7.74
N ILE A 221 -1.12 18.38 6.62
CA ILE A 221 0.30 18.07 6.38
C ILE A 221 1.23 19.30 6.47
N ASN A 222 0.70 20.51 6.22
CA ASN A 222 1.43 21.78 6.31
C ASN A 222 1.43 22.40 7.71
N GLN A 223 0.72 21.79 8.67
CA GLN A 223 0.68 22.25 10.06
C GLN A 223 1.81 21.61 10.86
N THR A 224 2.37 22.40 11.79
CA THR A 224 3.49 21.99 12.66
C THR A 224 3.20 20.72 13.45
N ASP A 225 1.98 20.58 13.95
CA ASP A 225 1.49 19.40 14.66
C ASP A 225 0.52 18.57 13.81
N GLY A 226 0.52 18.73 12.49
CA GLY A 226 -0.43 18.06 11.61
C GLY A 226 -0.09 16.59 11.29
N PHE A 227 -0.84 16.05 10.34
CA PHE A 227 -0.67 14.68 9.86
C PHE A 227 0.70 14.48 9.17
N ARG A 228 1.30 13.30 9.37
CA ARG A 228 2.59 12.92 8.77
C ARG A 228 2.43 11.56 8.08
N PRO A 229 2.34 11.47 6.74
CA PRO A 229 2.06 10.20 6.08
C PRO A 229 3.25 9.20 6.04
N LEU A 230 4.40 9.61 6.55
CA LEU A 230 5.63 8.81 6.64
C LEU A 230 6.26 9.06 8.01
N VAL A 231 6.60 7.98 8.71
CA VAL A 231 7.40 8.00 9.94
C VAL A 231 8.56 7.04 9.79
N LEU A 232 9.77 7.52 10.10
CA LEU A 232 10.98 6.71 10.17
C LEU A 232 11.07 6.03 11.54
N MET A 233 11.58 4.81 11.59
CA MET A 233 11.71 4.02 12.82
C MET A 233 13.19 3.76 13.05
N ARG A 234 13.73 4.34 14.12
CA ARG A 234 15.16 4.29 14.43
C ARG A 234 15.66 2.85 14.44
N ASN A 235 16.72 2.60 13.66
CA ASN A 235 17.39 1.30 13.55
C ASN A 235 16.53 0.14 12.99
N ASP A 236 15.35 0.42 12.44
CA ASP A 236 14.41 -0.63 12.01
C ASP A 236 13.94 -0.46 10.57
N GLY A 237 13.25 0.63 10.26
CA GLY A 237 12.68 0.83 8.93
C GLY A 237 11.83 2.10 8.81
N ALA A 238 10.79 2.04 7.99
CA ALA A 238 9.85 3.14 7.82
C ALA A 238 8.42 2.62 7.70
N THR A 239 7.48 3.40 8.25
CA THR A 239 6.04 3.16 8.10
C THR A 239 5.42 4.27 7.26
N VAL A 240 4.70 3.89 6.21
CA VAL A 240 3.99 4.78 5.29
C VAL A 240 2.51 4.48 5.34
N VAL A 241 1.68 5.52 5.26
CA VAL A 241 0.22 5.41 5.27
C VAL A 241 -0.44 6.10 4.09
N GLY A 242 -1.63 5.61 3.73
CA GLY A 242 -2.46 6.17 2.68
C GLY A 242 -3.93 5.84 2.84
N THR A 243 -4.74 6.47 2.01
CA THR A 243 -6.19 6.26 1.88
C THR A 243 -6.51 5.08 0.94
N THR A 244 -5.53 4.62 0.17
CA THR A 244 -5.62 3.41 -0.67
C THR A 244 -4.30 2.64 -0.66
N VAL A 245 -4.35 1.36 -1.03
CA VAL A 245 -3.15 0.51 -1.19
C VAL A 245 -2.19 1.07 -2.26
N PRO A 246 -2.65 1.42 -3.49
CA PRO A 246 -1.77 2.00 -4.50
C PRO A 246 -1.10 3.32 -4.08
N GLU A 247 -1.84 4.19 -3.38
CA GLU A 247 -1.27 5.43 -2.83
C GLU A 247 -0.15 5.13 -1.82
N THR A 248 -0.37 4.19 -0.90
CA THR A 248 0.61 3.80 0.12
C THR A 248 1.88 3.26 -0.53
N VAL A 249 1.75 2.40 -1.54
CA VAL A 249 2.88 1.85 -2.31
C VAL A 249 3.63 2.97 -3.04
N TYR A 250 2.90 3.86 -3.73
CA TYR A 250 3.49 5.00 -4.42
C TYR A 250 4.31 5.87 -3.47
N ARG A 251 3.73 6.26 -2.33
CA ARG A 251 4.41 7.08 -1.32
C ARG A 251 5.69 6.42 -0.82
N PHE A 252 5.68 5.11 -0.56
CA PHE A 252 6.86 4.39 -0.10
C PHE A 252 7.97 4.39 -1.17
N VAL A 253 7.63 4.04 -2.41
CA VAL A 253 8.59 4.02 -3.53
C VAL A 253 9.18 5.41 -3.79
N GLN A 254 8.34 6.44 -3.74
CA GLN A 254 8.79 7.82 -3.95
C GLN A 254 9.62 8.36 -2.77
N ALA A 255 9.30 7.98 -1.53
CA ALA A 255 10.11 8.28 -0.36
C ALA A 255 11.53 7.71 -0.50
N ALA A 256 11.66 6.43 -0.86
CA ALA A 256 12.97 5.80 -1.07
C ALA A 256 13.77 6.46 -2.21
N LYS A 257 13.12 6.83 -3.32
CA LYS A 257 13.75 7.58 -4.41
C LYS A 257 14.22 8.97 -3.95
N SER A 258 13.37 9.71 -3.25
CA SER A 258 13.67 11.04 -2.72
C SER A 258 14.80 10.99 -1.70
N ALA A 259 14.86 9.95 -0.87
CA ALA A 259 15.91 9.73 0.11
C ALA A 259 17.29 9.61 -0.54
N ARG A 260 17.41 8.86 -1.64
CA ARG A 260 18.66 8.79 -2.44
C ARG A 260 19.02 10.15 -3.04
N VAL A 261 18.04 10.87 -3.59
CA VAL A 261 18.28 12.22 -4.16
C VAL A 261 18.80 13.17 -3.09
N GLN A 262 18.15 13.22 -1.92
CA GLN A 262 18.58 14.07 -0.82
C GLN A 262 19.98 13.67 -0.33
N TYR A 263 20.28 12.38 -0.23
CA TYR A 263 21.60 11.91 0.20
C TYR A 263 22.73 12.47 -0.69
N HIS A 264 22.56 12.40 -2.01
CA HIS A 264 23.50 13.00 -2.95
C HIS A 264 23.48 14.54 -2.92
N ALA A 265 22.33 15.17 -2.73
CA ALA A 265 22.25 16.62 -2.62
C ALA A 265 22.99 17.15 -1.38
N SER A 266 22.88 16.45 -0.24
CA SER A 266 23.55 16.80 1.00
C SER A 266 25.07 16.72 0.90
N SER A 267 25.63 15.84 0.04
CA SER A 267 27.09 15.81 -0.19
C SER A 267 27.59 17.02 -0.97
N PHE A 268 26.75 17.67 -1.79
CA PHE A 268 27.11 18.94 -2.42
C PHE A 268 27.04 20.12 -1.46
N ALA A 269 26.16 20.06 -0.44
CA ALA A 269 26.03 21.12 0.56
C ALA A 269 27.29 21.31 1.42
N SER A 270 28.05 20.23 1.66
CA SER A 270 29.33 20.32 2.37
C SER A 270 30.41 21.06 1.58
N VAL A 271 30.27 21.13 0.24
CA VAL A 271 31.18 21.84 -0.65
C VAL A 271 30.71 23.28 -0.91
N SER A 272 29.41 23.48 -1.13
CA SER A 272 28.83 24.79 -1.45
C SER A 272 28.55 25.66 -0.22
N GLY A 273 28.49 25.07 0.98
CA GLY A 273 28.05 25.72 2.21
C GLY A 273 26.55 26.06 2.26
N SER A 274 25.78 25.64 1.26
CA SER A 274 24.34 25.95 1.13
C SER A 274 23.49 24.68 1.16
N ALA A 275 22.36 24.73 1.87
CA ALA A 275 21.41 23.62 1.89
C ALA A 275 20.76 23.42 0.50
N PRO A 276 20.38 22.18 0.14
CA PRO A 276 19.53 21.94 -1.01
C PRO A 276 18.21 22.72 -0.89
N GLN A 277 17.69 23.20 -2.01
CA GLN A 277 16.36 23.78 -2.07
C GLN A 277 15.33 22.65 -2.12
N PHE A 278 14.72 22.38 -0.97
CA PHE A 278 13.64 21.40 -0.85
C PHE A 278 12.33 21.92 -1.48
N LEU A 279 11.37 21.02 -1.65
CA LEU A 279 10.06 21.35 -2.17
C LEU A 279 9.38 22.40 -1.27
N PRO A 280 8.95 23.55 -1.83
CA PRO A 280 8.37 24.62 -1.04
C PRO A 280 6.95 24.28 -0.58
N ASP A 281 6.52 24.88 0.51
CA ASP A 281 5.23 24.64 1.18
C ASP A 281 4.03 24.73 0.22
N GLN A 282 4.08 25.65 -0.76
CA GLN A 282 3.02 25.86 -1.76
C GLN A 282 2.89 24.72 -2.78
N ALA A 283 3.90 23.85 -2.90
CA ALA A 283 3.92 22.73 -3.84
C ALA A 283 3.56 21.39 -3.17
N THR A 284 3.28 21.39 -1.87
CA THR A 284 2.82 20.21 -1.11
C THR A 284 1.47 19.72 -1.63
N LYS A 285 1.20 18.42 -1.47
CA LYS A 285 -0.01 17.79 -2.02
C LYS A 285 -0.61 16.81 -1.02
N THR A 286 -1.93 16.81 -0.92
CA THR A 286 -2.66 15.85 -0.08
C THR A 286 -3.18 14.65 -0.88
N THR A 287 -2.98 14.64 -2.19
CA THR A 287 -3.43 13.61 -3.13
C THR A 287 -2.31 13.31 -4.13
N ASP A 288 -2.09 12.02 -4.38
CA ASP A 288 -1.00 11.55 -5.24
C ASP A 288 -1.50 11.05 -6.61
N GLN A 289 -0.72 11.29 -7.66
CA GLN A 289 -1.00 10.75 -9.01
C GLN A 289 -0.34 9.38 -9.18
N TYR A 290 -0.81 8.39 -8.42
CA TYR A 290 -0.19 7.06 -8.36
C TYR A 290 -0.57 6.12 -9.51
N LEU A 291 -1.70 6.35 -10.20
CA LEU A 291 -2.28 5.38 -11.13
C LEU A 291 -1.34 4.98 -12.28
N PRO A 292 -0.65 5.91 -13.00
CA PRO A 292 0.28 5.51 -14.06
C PRO A 292 1.44 4.64 -13.55
N SER A 293 1.98 4.97 -12.38
CA SER A 293 3.04 4.17 -11.75
C SER A 293 2.54 2.80 -11.33
N TRP A 294 1.35 2.75 -10.71
CA TRP A 294 0.72 1.49 -10.32
C TRP A 294 0.52 0.55 -11.51
N LEU A 295 -0.01 1.03 -12.63
CA LEU A 295 -0.23 0.23 -13.84
C LEU A 295 1.09 -0.29 -14.44
N LEU A 296 2.14 0.54 -14.45
CA LEU A 296 3.47 0.11 -14.88
C LEU A 296 4.04 -0.98 -13.96
N TRP A 297 3.92 -0.81 -12.65
CA TRP A 297 4.44 -1.78 -11.69
C TRP A 297 3.66 -3.09 -11.72
N MET A 298 2.35 -3.04 -11.95
CA MET A 298 1.53 -4.23 -12.19
C MET A 298 2.05 -5.04 -13.38
N SER A 299 2.38 -4.40 -14.51
CA SER A 299 2.91 -5.13 -15.67
C SER A 299 4.30 -5.75 -15.42
N GLN A 300 5.07 -5.21 -14.48
CA GLN A 300 6.39 -5.75 -14.12
C GLN A 300 6.29 -7.04 -13.30
N ILE A 301 5.27 -7.17 -12.45
CA ILE A 301 5.07 -8.35 -11.59
C ILE A 301 4.16 -9.41 -12.22
N GLU A 302 3.40 -9.05 -13.26
CA GLU A 302 2.42 -9.90 -13.93
C GLU A 302 2.95 -11.30 -14.32
N PRO A 303 4.17 -11.46 -14.89
CA PRO A 303 4.68 -12.79 -15.22
C PRO A 303 4.78 -13.72 -13.99
N SER A 304 5.18 -13.18 -12.84
CA SER A 304 5.29 -13.96 -11.60
C SER A 304 3.92 -14.35 -11.03
N ILE A 305 2.95 -13.45 -11.10
CA ILE A 305 1.57 -13.68 -10.67
C ILE A 305 0.95 -14.78 -11.54
N ASN A 306 1.12 -14.70 -12.86
CA ASN A 306 0.57 -15.68 -13.80
C ASN A 306 1.18 -17.07 -13.60
N ALA A 307 2.49 -17.14 -13.33
CA ALA A 307 3.17 -18.40 -13.01
C ALA A 307 2.62 -19.04 -11.73
N ASP A 308 2.39 -18.27 -10.67
CA ASP A 308 1.84 -18.77 -9.41
C ASP A 308 0.35 -19.15 -9.54
N SER A 309 -0.42 -18.37 -10.28
CA SER A 309 -1.82 -18.70 -10.59
C SER A 309 -1.96 -19.97 -11.43
N THR A 310 -0.98 -20.28 -12.28
CA THR A 310 -0.94 -21.54 -13.02
C THR A 310 -0.55 -22.71 -12.11
N ARG A 311 0.36 -22.49 -11.16
CA ARG A 311 0.86 -23.53 -10.24
C ARG A 311 -0.17 -23.90 -9.17
N SER A 312 -0.90 -22.91 -8.66
CA SER A 312 -1.84 -23.03 -7.54
C SER A 312 -3.13 -22.27 -7.82
N PRO A 313 -3.92 -22.67 -8.83
CA PRO A 313 -5.13 -21.95 -9.26
C PRO A 313 -6.18 -21.81 -8.15
N GLU A 314 -6.20 -22.72 -7.18
CA GLU A 314 -7.09 -22.69 -6.02
C GLU A 314 -6.91 -21.45 -5.16
N LEU A 315 -5.70 -20.87 -5.10
CA LEU A 315 -5.41 -19.67 -4.32
C LEU A 315 -6.03 -18.39 -4.92
N TRP A 316 -6.29 -18.39 -6.23
CA TRP A 316 -6.66 -17.20 -7.00
C TRP A 316 -8.10 -17.25 -7.52
N LYS A 317 -8.85 -18.29 -7.14
CA LYS A 317 -10.23 -18.50 -7.56
C LYS A 317 -11.16 -17.46 -6.93
N GLY A 318 -12.01 -16.84 -7.75
CA GLY A 318 -13.07 -15.96 -7.27
C GLY A 318 -14.29 -16.74 -6.79
N ASP A 319 -14.91 -16.27 -5.71
CA ASP A 319 -16.10 -16.88 -5.09
C ASP A 319 -17.34 -15.97 -5.22
N GLY A 320 -17.27 -14.92 -6.03
CA GLY A 320 -18.42 -14.06 -6.30
C GLY A 320 -19.52 -14.83 -7.05
N THR A 321 -20.76 -14.62 -6.60
CA THR A 321 -21.92 -15.26 -7.23
C THR A 321 -22.15 -14.67 -8.61
N THR A 322 -21.97 -15.47 -9.67
CA THR A 322 -22.56 -15.14 -10.96
C THR A 322 -24.08 -15.22 -10.79
N SER A 323 -24.76 -14.09 -10.57
CA SER A 323 -26.22 -14.09 -10.70
C SER A 323 -26.54 -14.32 -12.17
N PRO A 324 -27.18 -15.44 -12.56
CA PRO A 324 -27.70 -15.54 -13.90
C PRO A 324 -28.83 -14.53 -13.98
N ALA A 325 -28.72 -13.56 -14.90
CA ALA A 325 -29.83 -12.68 -15.24
C ALA A 325 -31.08 -13.55 -15.41
N SER A 326 -32.06 -13.35 -14.55
CA SER A 326 -33.34 -14.04 -14.60
C SER A 326 -33.98 -13.72 -15.95
N ALA A 327 -33.84 -14.63 -16.92
CA ALA A 327 -34.62 -14.62 -18.13
C ALA A 327 -36.07 -14.91 -17.74
N HIS A 328 -36.78 -13.87 -17.36
CA HIS A 328 -38.23 -13.91 -17.20
C HIS A 328 -38.83 -14.36 -18.52
N SER A 329 -39.45 -15.55 -18.51
CA SER A 329 -40.29 -16.03 -19.59
C SER A 329 -41.48 -15.08 -19.72
N SER A 330 -41.44 -14.15 -20.68
CA SER A 330 -42.67 -13.50 -21.15
C SER A 330 -43.21 -14.30 -22.33
N ALA A 331 -44.12 -15.23 -22.01
CA ALA A 331 -45.02 -15.80 -22.98
C ALA A 331 -45.98 -14.69 -23.45
N SER A 332 -45.57 -13.91 -24.45
CA SER A 332 -46.46 -13.01 -25.16
C SER A 332 -47.22 -13.81 -26.22
N LYS A 333 -48.47 -14.14 -25.90
CA LYS A 333 -49.47 -14.65 -26.84
C LYS A 333 -49.59 -13.66 -28.01
N ARG A 334 -49.18 -14.10 -29.20
CA ARG A 334 -49.64 -13.50 -30.47
C ARG A 334 -51.15 -13.68 -30.56
N ARG A 335 -51.90 -12.58 -30.56
CA ARG A 335 -53.26 -12.52 -31.11
C ARG A 335 -53.18 -11.61 -32.33
N ALA A 336 -53.25 -12.21 -33.50
CA ALA A 336 -53.50 -11.50 -34.75
C ALA A 336 -55.00 -11.23 -34.87
N LEU A 337 -55.36 -10.12 -35.53
CA LEU A 337 -56.66 -9.92 -36.20
C LEU A 337 -57.01 -11.21 -36.97
N VAL A 338 -58.19 -11.81 -36.85
CA VAL A 338 -59.54 -11.37 -37.26
C VAL A 338 -60.57 -12.03 -36.34
#